data_AF-A0A7J4F6J2-F1
#
_entry.id   AF-A0A7J4F6J2-F1
#
_cell.length_a   1.000
_cell.length_b   1.000
_cell.length_c   1.000
_cell.angle_alpha   90.00
_cell.angle_beta   90.00
_cell.angle_gamma   90.00
#
_symmetry.space_group_name_H-M   'P 1'
#
loop_
_entity.id
_entity.type
_entity.pdbx_description
1 polymer ?
#
loop_
_entity_poly.entity_id
_entity_poly.type
_entity_poly.pdbx_seq_one_letter_code
_entity_poly.pdbx_strand_id
1 'polypeptide(L)'
;MHDLRSLYDGLRPRIDARIAEFRRVWSDASEEELFAEMAFCLLTPQSHARRCWEAVVELRDGGLLLGGSPREIAGRLRAHGVRFHRTKAARLVMAREVVTSDGIRIRRHLERIDPVDARAWLLRNIEGLGLKETSHFLRNIGRGLDLAILDRHILRNLVRLGVIGNLPRTLTPRRYAAIEDLMGRFSSDVGIPMPALDLLLWYRETGWIFK
;
A
#
# COMPACT_ATOMS: atom_id res chain seq x y z
N MET A 1 -6.13 -24.37 8.26
CA MET A 1 -6.40 -23.36 9.30
C MET A 1 -5.43 -23.43 10.47
N HIS A 2 -5.14 -24.61 11.03
CA HIS A 2 -4.20 -24.76 12.16
C HIS A 2 -2.79 -24.19 11.86
N ASP A 3 -2.24 -24.47 10.67
CA ASP A 3 -0.96 -23.92 10.20
C ASP A 3 -0.92 -22.38 10.16
N LEU A 4 -2.00 -21.73 9.68
CA LEU A 4 -2.07 -20.27 9.58
C LEU A 4 -2.09 -19.61 10.97
N ARG A 5 -2.81 -20.21 11.92
CA ARG A 5 -2.90 -19.67 13.28
C ARG A 5 -1.60 -19.83 14.04
N SER A 6 -0.97 -21.01 13.94
CA SER A 6 0.35 -21.24 14.53
C SER A 6 1.41 -20.27 13.98
N LEU A 7 1.40 -20.03 12.67
CA LEU A 7 2.27 -19.04 12.04
C LEU A 7 1.99 -17.62 12.55
N TYR A 8 0.71 -17.26 12.70
CA TYR A 8 0.32 -15.96 13.26
C TYR A 8 0.83 -15.80 14.69
N ASP A 9 0.61 -16.79 15.56
CA ASP A 9 1.03 -16.73 16.96
C ASP A 9 2.55 -16.53 17.10
N GLY A 10 3.34 -17.22 16.26
CA GLY A 10 4.80 -17.06 16.23
C GLY A 10 5.28 -15.71 15.70
N LEU A 11 4.50 -15.02 14.85
CA LEU A 11 4.85 -13.73 14.27
C LEU A 11 4.13 -12.54 14.92
N ARG A 12 3.16 -12.81 15.78
CA ARG A 12 2.24 -11.82 16.35
C ARG A 12 2.96 -10.61 16.94
N PRO A 13 4.04 -10.76 17.75
CA PRO A 13 4.73 -9.58 18.29
C PRO A 13 5.28 -8.65 17.21
N ARG A 14 5.81 -9.20 16.11
CA ARG A 14 6.37 -8.43 14.99
C ARG A 14 5.27 -7.79 14.14
N ILE A 15 4.17 -8.50 13.93
CA ILE A 15 3.00 -8.00 13.21
C ILE A 15 2.34 -6.86 13.99
N ASP A 16 2.09 -7.06 15.28
CA ASP A 16 1.46 -6.07 16.16
C ASP A 16 2.33 -4.80 16.27
N ALA A 17 3.67 -4.95 16.35
CA ALA A 17 4.60 -3.83 16.30
C ALA A 17 4.48 -3.03 14.99
N ARG A 18 4.45 -3.72 13.84
CA ARG A 18 4.30 -3.07 12.53
C ARG A 18 2.94 -2.37 12.37
N ILE A 19 1.86 -2.96 12.90
CA ILE A 19 0.54 -2.31 12.90
C ILE A 19 0.53 -1.08 13.80
N ALA A 20 1.20 -1.15 14.97
CA ALA A 20 1.34 0.01 15.86
C ALA A 20 2.14 1.15 15.21
N GLU A 21 3.16 0.84 14.41
CA GLU A 21 3.86 1.83 13.58
C GLU A 21 2.88 2.52 12.61
N PHE A 22 2.11 1.76 11.83
CA PHE A 22 1.14 2.33 10.89
C PHE A 22 0.12 3.26 11.56
N ARG A 23 -0.40 2.88 12.73
CA ARG A 23 -1.39 3.69 13.49
C ARG A 23 -0.87 5.08 13.85
N ARG A 24 0.43 5.23 14.05
CA ARG A 24 1.06 6.50 14.42
C ARG A 24 1.39 7.39 13.23
N VAL A 25 1.53 6.83 12.02
CA VAL A 25 1.95 7.60 10.84
C VAL A 25 1.02 8.78 10.57
N TRP A 26 -0.30 8.60 10.69
CA TRP A 26 -1.24 9.69 10.45
C TRP A 26 -1.08 10.88 11.41
N SER A 27 -0.72 10.66 12.67
CA SER A 27 -0.56 11.73 13.65
C SER A 27 0.85 12.32 13.63
N ASP A 28 1.86 11.47 13.43
CA ASP A 28 3.24 11.83 13.76
C ASP A 28 4.04 12.27 12.53
N ALA A 29 3.68 11.77 11.33
CA ALA A 29 4.45 12.03 10.12
C ALA A 29 4.22 13.45 9.57
N SER A 30 5.24 14.05 8.98
CA SER A 30 5.10 15.24 8.15
C SER A 30 4.30 14.95 6.88
N GLU A 31 3.80 16.01 6.23
CA GLU A 31 3.14 15.89 4.92
C GLU A 31 4.08 15.32 3.84
N GLU A 32 5.38 15.62 3.90
CA GLU A 32 6.39 15.03 3.02
C GLU A 32 6.54 13.52 3.27
N GLU A 33 6.52 13.07 4.53
CA GLU A 33 6.59 11.65 4.86
C GLU A 33 5.33 10.90 4.42
N LEU A 34 4.14 11.51 4.56
CA LEU A 34 2.92 10.96 3.96
C LEU A 34 3.04 10.88 2.43
N PHE A 35 3.63 11.89 1.79
CA PHE A 35 3.85 11.85 0.35
C PHE A 35 4.88 10.79 -0.05
N ALA A 36 5.89 10.53 0.77
CA ALA A 36 6.84 9.43 0.58
C ALA A 36 6.13 8.06 0.62
N GLU A 37 5.15 7.86 1.51
CA GLU A 37 4.29 6.66 1.50
C GLU A 37 3.48 6.53 0.22
N MET A 38 2.90 7.63 -0.27
CA MET A 38 2.15 7.65 -1.53
C MET A 38 3.07 7.32 -2.72
N ALA A 39 4.24 7.95 -2.78
CA ALA A 39 5.25 7.68 -3.79
C ALA A 39 5.64 6.20 -3.77
N PHE A 40 5.89 5.63 -2.59
CA PHE A 40 6.16 4.19 -2.47
C PHE A 40 5.06 3.34 -3.10
N CYS A 41 3.79 3.61 -2.83
CA CYS A 41 2.66 2.89 -3.42
C CYS A 41 2.52 3.08 -4.93
N LEU A 42 2.89 4.24 -5.49
CA LEU A 42 2.97 4.48 -6.94
C LEU A 42 4.11 3.70 -7.61
N LEU A 43 5.19 3.43 -6.87
CA LEU A 43 6.39 2.77 -7.39
C LEU A 43 6.36 1.25 -7.28
N THR A 44 5.66 0.68 -6.29
CA THR A 44 5.59 -0.77 -6.06
C THR A 44 4.89 -1.60 -7.14
N PRO A 45 3.95 -1.09 -7.97
CA PRO A 45 3.32 -1.90 -9.00
C PRO A 45 4.40 -2.53 -9.86
N GLN A 46 4.38 -3.87 -9.90
CA GLN A 46 5.27 -4.61 -10.75
C GLN A 46 6.76 -4.35 -10.44
N SER A 47 7.14 -3.98 -9.22
CA SER A 47 8.53 -3.74 -8.81
C SER A 47 8.79 -4.27 -7.40
N HIS A 48 10.07 -4.53 -7.08
CA HIS A 48 10.43 -5.05 -5.77
C HIS A 48 10.26 -3.97 -4.71
N ALA A 49 9.45 -4.24 -3.68
CA ALA A 49 9.07 -3.25 -2.68
C ALA A 49 10.29 -2.59 -1.99
N ARG A 50 11.31 -3.36 -1.59
CA ARG A 50 12.50 -2.78 -0.94
C ARG A 50 13.24 -1.77 -1.84
N ARG A 51 13.42 -2.10 -3.12
CA ARG A 51 14.08 -1.22 -4.10
C ARG A 51 13.26 0.05 -4.35
N CYS A 52 11.93 -0.08 -4.35
CA CYS A 52 11.06 1.09 -4.46
C CYS A 52 11.21 2.00 -3.24
N TRP A 53 11.28 1.44 -2.03
CA TRP A 53 11.46 2.21 -0.81
C TRP A 53 12.84 2.87 -0.74
N GLU A 54 13.91 2.16 -1.07
CA GLU A 54 15.27 2.71 -1.19
C GLU A 54 15.30 3.91 -2.16
N ALA A 55 14.62 3.80 -3.30
CA ALA A 55 14.50 4.91 -4.24
C ALA A 55 13.71 6.09 -3.67
N VAL A 56 12.62 5.86 -2.92
CA VAL A 56 11.87 6.94 -2.27
C VAL A 56 12.72 7.67 -1.24
N VAL A 57 13.47 6.92 -0.42
CA VAL A 57 14.37 7.49 0.59
C VAL A 57 15.44 8.36 -0.09
N GLU A 58 16.11 7.86 -1.14
CA GLU A 58 17.10 8.68 -1.87
C GLU A 58 16.47 9.93 -2.50
N LEU A 59 15.27 9.82 -3.07
CA LEU A 59 14.56 10.96 -3.64
C LEU A 59 14.22 12.01 -2.57
N ARG A 60 13.74 11.58 -1.40
CA ARG A 60 13.39 12.47 -0.29
C ARG A 60 14.64 13.15 0.26
N ASP A 61 15.65 12.39 0.63
CA ASP A 61 16.87 12.90 1.26
C ASP A 61 17.66 13.81 0.32
N GLY A 62 17.52 13.61 -1.01
CA GLY A 62 18.07 14.49 -2.04
C GLY A 62 17.16 15.65 -2.47
N GLY A 63 16.00 15.86 -1.82
CA GLY A 63 15.03 16.91 -2.17
C GLY A 63 14.28 16.71 -3.50
N LEU A 64 14.55 15.63 -4.22
CA LEU A 64 13.96 15.32 -5.53
C LEU A 64 12.52 14.80 -5.42
N LEU A 65 12.11 14.28 -4.26
CA LEU A 65 10.72 13.86 -4.05
C LEU A 65 9.76 15.04 -4.28
N LEU A 66 10.10 16.21 -3.72
CA LEU A 66 9.28 17.42 -3.81
C LEU A 66 9.73 18.40 -4.89
N GLY A 67 11.01 18.42 -5.25
CA GLY A 67 11.55 19.37 -6.23
C GLY A 67 11.95 18.76 -7.58
N GLY A 68 12.06 17.43 -7.67
CA GLY A 68 12.67 16.78 -8.83
C GLY A 68 11.77 16.77 -10.06
N SER A 69 12.37 16.97 -11.24
CA SER A 69 11.71 16.78 -12.53
C SER A 69 11.46 15.30 -12.85
N PRO A 70 10.53 14.96 -13.76
CA PRO A 70 10.32 13.58 -14.19
C PRO A 70 11.60 12.89 -14.69
N ARG A 71 12.53 13.64 -15.32
CA ARG A 71 13.80 13.10 -15.83
C ARG A 71 14.75 12.72 -14.70
N GLU A 72 14.91 13.59 -13.70
CA GLU A 72 15.77 13.34 -12.54
C GLU A 72 15.26 12.17 -11.73
N ILE A 73 13.96 12.17 -11.44
CA ILE A 73 13.29 11.09 -10.70
C ILE A 73 13.44 9.78 -11.46
N ALA A 74 13.16 9.75 -12.77
CA ALA A 74 13.31 8.54 -13.58
C ALA A 74 14.75 8.00 -13.60
N GLY A 75 15.76 8.88 -13.50
CA GLY A 75 17.16 8.50 -13.36
C GLY A 75 17.43 7.74 -12.08
N ARG A 76 16.97 8.27 -10.93
CA ARG A 76 17.10 7.62 -9.61
C ARG A 76 16.34 6.30 -9.54
N LEU A 77 15.09 6.30 -10.00
CA LEU A 77 14.28 5.09 -10.08
C LEU A 77 14.96 3.99 -10.91
N ARG A 78 15.59 4.35 -12.04
CA ARG A 78 16.34 3.39 -12.87
C ARG A 78 17.57 2.85 -12.15
N ALA A 79 18.30 3.69 -11.43
CA ALA A 79 19.49 3.27 -10.66
C ALA A 79 19.15 2.21 -9.60
N HIS A 80 17.98 2.34 -8.96
CA HIS A 80 17.43 1.35 -8.03
C HIS A 80 16.77 0.13 -8.70
N GLY A 81 16.75 0.07 -10.05
CA GLY A 81 16.12 -1.02 -10.79
C GLY A 81 14.58 -1.05 -10.67
N VAL A 82 13.94 0.10 -10.43
CA VAL A 82 12.48 0.23 -10.46
C VAL A 82 12.00 0.12 -11.90
N ARG A 83 11.12 -0.85 -12.19
CA ARG A 83 10.59 -1.06 -13.55
C ARG A 83 9.61 0.05 -13.92
N PHE A 84 9.52 0.38 -15.21
CA PHE A 84 8.67 1.45 -15.73
C PHE A 84 8.99 2.83 -15.14
N HIS A 85 10.27 3.05 -14.80
CA HIS A 85 10.75 4.24 -14.10
C HIS A 85 10.32 5.56 -14.75
N ARG A 86 10.27 5.66 -16.09
CA ARG A 86 9.82 6.89 -16.78
C ARG A 86 8.35 7.21 -16.50
N THR A 87 7.46 6.25 -16.71
CA THR A 87 6.02 6.40 -16.46
C THR A 87 5.74 6.68 -14.98
N LYS A 88 6.45 5.97 -14.09
CA LYS A 88 6.32 6.15 -12.64
C LYS A 88 6.80 7.51 -12.17
N ALA A 89 7.91 8.01 -12.71
CA ALA A 89 8.39 9.35 -12.41
C ALA A 89 7.38 10.42 -12.84
N ALA A 90 6.82 10.30 -14.05
CA ALA A 90 5.78 11.22 -14.51
C ALA A 90 4.56 11.21 -13.59
N ARG A 91 4.07 10.02 -13.20
CA ARG A 91 2.93 9.88 -12.26
C ARG A 91 3.22 10.40 -10.86
N LEU A 92 4.44 10.21 -10.36
CA LEU A 92 4.85 10.79 -9.07
C LEU A 92 4.78 12.32 -9.12
N VAL A 93 5.25 12.95 -10.21
CA VAL A 93 5.16 14.41 -10.37
C VAL A 93 3.71 14.88 -10.50
N MET A 94 2.86 14.18 -11.26
CA MET A 94 1.42 14.51 -11.33
C MET A 94 0.73 14.36 -9.96
N ALA A 95 1.03 13.29 -9.22
CA ALA A 95 0.50 13.08 -7.87
C ALA A 95 0.96 14.20 -6.92
N ARG A 96 2.23 14.62 -7.03
CA ARG A 96 2.78 15.76 -6.28
C ARG A 96 1.96 17.01 -6.53
N GLU A 97 1.72 17.37 -7.79
CA GLU A 97 0.97 18.57 -8.18
C GLU A 97 -0.43 18.61 -7.55
N VAL A 98 -1.13 17.47 -7.52
CA VAL A 98 -2.46 17.34 -6.89
C VAL A 98 -2.41 17.62 -5.39
N VAL A 99 -1.38 17.13 -4.69
CA VAL A 99 -1.28 17.29 -3.24
C VAL A 99 -0.56 18.56 -2.82
N THR A 100 0.15 19.26 -3.74
CA THR A 100 0.94 20.48 -3.48
C THR A 100 0.27 21.80 -3.86
N SER A 101 -0.94 21.80 -4.43
CA SER A 101 -1.53 23.01 -5.03
C SER A 101 -1.64 24.22 -4.07
N ASP A 102 -1.62 23.99 -2.74
CA ASP A 102 -1.49 25.01 -1.68
C ASP A 102 -0.45 24.58 -0.60
N GLY A 103 0.68 24.02 -1.03
CA GLY A 103 1.61 23.24 -0.19
C GLY A 103 1.15 21.77 -0.06
N ILE A 104 2.01 20.85 0.39
CA ILE A 104 1.62 19.44 0.56
C ILE A 104 0.56 19.35 1.65
N ARG A 105 -0.66 18.97 1.29
CA ARG A 105 -1.78 18.85 2.23
C ARG A 105 -2.60 17.59 1.99
N ILE A 106 -1.96 16.44 2.08
CA ILE A 106 -2.63 15.13 2.03
C ILE A 106 -3.72 15.07 3.10
N ARG A 107 -3.44 15.54 4.32
CA ARG A 107 -4.43 15.51 5.42
C ARG A 107 -5.71 16.27 5.10
N ARG A 108 -5.60 17.45 4.49
CA ARG A 108 -6.75 18.28 4.08
C ARG A 108 -7.75 17.50 3.21
N HIS A 109 -7.29 16.57 2.40
CA HIS A 109 -8.14 15.78 1.51
C HIS A 109 -8.76 14.55 2.19
N LEU A 110 -8.13 13.99 3.23
CA LEU A 110 -8.51 12.68 3.78
C LEU A 110 -8.98 12.70 5.24
N GLU A 111 -8.77 13.79 6.00
CA GLU A 111 -9.07 13.86 7.44
C GLU A 111 -10.56 13.75 7.77
N ARG A 112 -11.43 14.29 6.89
CA ARG A 112 -12.88 14.39 7.12
C ARG A 112 -13.71 13.28 6.48
N ILE A 113 -13.07 12.31 5.85
CA ILE A 113 -13.73 11.21 5.14
C ILE A 113 -13.27 9.87 5.70
N ASP A 114 -14.15 8.89 5.68
CA ASP A 114 -13.84 7.54 6.16
C ASP A 114 -12.86 6.82 5.20
N PRO A 115 -12.30 5.67 5.59
CA PRO A 115 -11.31 4.96 4.78
C PRO A 115 -11.80 4.57 3.37
N VAL A 116 -13.08 4.23 3.21
CA VAL A 116 -13.67 3.81 1.94
C VAL A 116 -13.81 5.02 1.01
N ASP A 117 -14.29 6.14 1.54
CA ASP A 117 -14.38 7.40 0.82
C ASP A 117 -13.01 7.99 0.49
N ALA A 118 -12.05 7.88 1.41
CA ALA A 118 -10.64 8.22 1.18
C ALA A 118 -10.06 7.43 0.01
N ARG A 119 -10.34 6.12 -0.03
CA ARG A 119 -9.93 5.26 -1.14
C ARG A 119 -10.56 5.71 -2.46
N ALA A 120 -11.85 6.02 -2.44
CA ALA A 120 -12.55 6.47 -3.63
C ALA A 120 -12.03 7.83 -4.14
N TRP A 121 -11.72 8.76 -3.23
CA TRP A 121 -11.15 10.05 -3.57
C TRP A 121 -9.76 9.91 -4.19
N LEU A 122 -8.85 9.15 -3.55
CA LEU A 122 -7.49 8.94 -4.05
C LEU A 122 -7.48 8.25 -5.42
N LEU A 123 -8.31 7.22 -5.61
CA LEU A 123 -8.44 6.50 -6.88
C LEU A 123 -8.87 7.44 -8.03
N ARG A 124 -9.71 8.44 -7.75
CA ARG A 124 -10.18 9.40 -8.75
C ARG A 124 -9.18 10.51 -9.04
N ASN A 125 -8.42 10.95 -8.04
CA ASN A 125 -7.63 12.18 -8.13
C ASN A 125 -6.13 11.94 -8.34
N ILE A 126 -5.61 10.75 -8.03
CA ILE A 126 -4.17 10.47 -8.12
C ILE A 126 -3.91 9.45 -9.24
N GLU A 127 -3.36 9.92 -10.35
CA GLU A 127 -3.06 9.05 -11.47
C GLU A 127 -1.99 8.01 -11.11
N GLY A 128 -2.30 6.74 -11.40
CA GLY A 128 -1.40 5.61 -11.16
C GLY A 128 -1.69 4.83 -9.89
N LEU A 129 -2.52 5.35 -8.99
CA LEU A 129 -3.08 4.55 -7.90
C LEU A 129 -4.27 3.74 -8.41
N GLY A 130 -4.18 2.42 -8.33
CA GLY A 130 -5.32 1.53 -8.44
C GLY A 130 -5.95 1.25 -7.07
N LEU A 131 -6.97 0.39 -7.02
CA LEU A 131 -7.63 0.01 -5.77
C LEU A 131 -6.64 -0.58 -4.75
N LYS A 132 -5.77 -1.48 -5.20
CA LYS A 132 -4.74 -2.11 -4.38
C LYS A 132 -3.75 -1.09 -3.84
N GLU A 133 -3.20 -0.24 -4.71
CA GLU A 133 -2.20 0.77 -4.33
C GLU A 133 -2.80 1.81 -3.37
N THR A 134 -4.08 2.13 -3.55
CA THR A 134 -4.79 3.07 -2.67
C THR A 134 -5.06 2.48 -1.30
N SER A 135 -5.58 1.24 -1.22
CA SER A 135 -5.71 0.52 0.06
C SER A 135 -4.36 0.40 0.75
N HIS A 136 -3.29 0.11 -0.01
CA HIS A 136 -1.92 -0.01 0.50
C HIS A 136 -1.44 1.29 1.14
N PHE A 137 -1.60 2.41 0.44
CA PHE A 137 -1.25 3.72 0.97
C PHE A 137 -2.02 4.04 2.25
N LEU A 138 -3.35 3.87 2.24
CA LEU A 138 -4.20 4.14 3.40
C LEU A 138 -3.85 3.27 4.60
N ARG A 139 -3.52 1.99 4.39
CA ARG A 139 -3.02 1.11 5.45
C ARG A 139 -1.73 1.64 6.04
N ASN A 140 -0.75 1.98 5.19
CA ASN A 140 0.58 2.39 5.65
C ASN A 140 0.55 3.67 6.48
N ILE A 141 -0.37 4.58 6.17
CA ILE A 141 -0.58 5.79 6.95
C ILE A 141 -1.54 5.60 8.14
N GLY A 142 -2.02 4.38 8.40
CA GLY A 142 -2.91 4.07 9.53
C GLY A 142 -4.39 4.44 9.33
N ARG A 143 -4.78 4.92 8.14
CA ARG A 143 -6.15 5.34 7.79
C ARG A 143 -7.00 4.26 7.12
N GLY A 144 -6.45 3.08 6.87
CA GLY A 144 -7.15 2.02 6.12
C GLY A 144 -6.76 0.61 6.57
N LEU A 145 -6.61 0.39 7.88
CA LEU A 145 -6.17 -0.90 8.43
C LEU A 145 -7.09 -2.08 8.05
N ASP A 146 -8.39 -1.80 7.89
CA ASP A 146 -9.39 -2.82 7.53
C ASP A 146 -9.65 -2.92 6.03
N LEU A 147 -8.97 -2.12 5.19
CA LEU A 147 -9.06 -2.22 3.73
C LEU A 147 -8.14 -3.32 3.22
N ALA A 148 -8.67 -4.23 2.40
CA ALA A 148 -7.87 -5.29 1.80
C ALA A 148 -6.90 -4.72 0.77
N ILE A 149 -5.71 -5.31 0.70
CA ILE A 149 -4.66 -5.03 -0.29
C ILE A 149 -4.57 -6.25 -1.22
N LEU A 150 -5.47 -6.33 -2.20
CA LEU A 150 -5.62 -7.53 -3.04
C LEU A 150 -4.62 -7.57 -4.18
N ASP A 151 -3.36 -7.89 -3.87
CA ASP A 151 -2.33 -8.17 -4.86
C ASP A 151 -2.35 -9.64 -5.35
N ARG A 152 -1.48 -9.98 -6.30
CA ARG A 152 -1.40 -11.34 -6.84
C ARG A 152 -1.02 -12.41 -5.80
N HIS A 153 -0.26 -12.04 -4.78
CA HIS A 153 0.21 -12.94 -3.72
C HIS A 153 -0.89 -13.19 -2.71
N ILE A 154 -1.59 -12.13 -2.28
CA ILE A 154 -2.78 -12.21 -1.43
C ILE A 154 -3.86 -13.05 -2.12
N LEU A 155 -4.19 -12.75 -3.37
CA LEU A 155 -5.20 -13.52 -4.12
C LEU A 155 -4.84 -15.01 -4.23
N ARG A 156 -3.57 -15.37 -4.43
CA ARG A 156 -3.12 -16.77 -4.45
C ARG A 156 -3.28 -17.43 -3.08
N ASN A 157 -2.96 -16.72 -2.01
CA ASN A 157 -3.17 -17.22 -0.66
C ASN A 157 -4.66 -17.43 -0.36
N LEU A 158 -5.52 -16.50 -0.76
CA LEU A 158 -6.97 -16.65 -0.60
C LEU A 158 -7.52 -17.87 -1.36
N VAL A 159 -6.98 -18.19 -2.54
CA VAL A 159 -7.30 -19.45 -3.25
C VAL A 159 -6.83 -20.67 -2.45
N ARG A 160 -5.57 -20.69 -2.00
CA ARG A 160 -5.01 -21.82 -1.22
C ARG A 160 -5.76 -22.06 0.10
N LEU A 161 -6.30 -20.99 0.69
CA LEU A 161 -7.09 -21.03 1.91
C LEU A 161 -8.57 -21.34 1.67
N GLY A 162 -9.00 -21.46 0.41
CA GLY A 162 -10.40 -21.74 0.05
C GLY A 162 -11.36 -20.56 0.21
N VAL A 163 -10.84 -19.34 0.44
CA VAL A 163 -11.66 -18.11 0.58
C VAL A 163 -12.27 -17.69 -0.75
N ILE A 164 -11.53 -17.91 -1.85
CA ILE A 164 -12.03 -17.72 -3.21
C ILE A 164 -11.72 -18.97 -4.04
N GLY A 165 -12.61 -19.35 -4.96
CA GLY A 165 -12.48 -20.60 -5.71
C GLY A 165 -11.30 -20.63 -6.70
N ASN A 166 -10.98 -19.49 -7.33
CA ASN A 166 -9.90 -19.39 -8.30
C ASN A 166 -9.38 -17.95 -8.42
N LEU A 167 -8.20 -17.79 -9.03
CA LEU A 167 -7.68 -16.48 -9.35
C LEU A 167 -8.57 -15.78 -10.38
N PRO A 168 -9.04 -14.54 -10.11
CA PRO A 168 -9.83 -13.79 -11.07
C PRO A 168 -8.95 -13.37 -12.26
N ARG A 169 -9.46 -13.53 -13.48
CA ARG A 169 -8.78 -13.03 -14.70
C ARG A 169 -8.64 -11.51 -14.71
N THR A 170 -9.65 -10.82 -14.18
CA THR A 170 -9.69 -9.36 -14.05
C THR A 170 -10.27 -8.97 -12.69
N LEU A 171 -9.72 -7.92 -12.11
CA LEU A 171 -10.12 -7.41 -10.80
C LEU A 171 -10.86 -6.08 -10.97
N THR A 172 -12.13 -6.16 -11.36
CA THR A 172 -13.00 -4.98 -11.43
C THR A 172 -13.31 -4.44 -10.03
N PRO A 173 -13.72 -3.17 -9.87
CA PRO A 173 -14.06 -2.63 -8.54
C PRO A 173 -15.09 -3.46 -7.78
N ARG A 174 -16.13 -3.94 -8.47
CA ARG A 174 -17.14 -4.84 -7.88
C ARG A 174 -16.54 -6.16 -7.40
N ARG A 175 -15.63 -6.76 -8.17
CA ARG A 175 -14.95 -8.00 -7.74
C ARG A 175 -13.96 -7.74 -6.61
N TYR A 176 -13.26 -6.62 -6.62
CA TYR A 176 -12.37 -6.21 -5.53
C TYR A 176 -13.15 -6.14 -4.22
N ALA A 177 -14.28 -5.41 -4.19
CA ALA A 177 -15.13 -5.28 -3.01
C ALA A 177 -15.69 -6.64 -2.54
N ALA A 178 -16.12 -7.50 -3.47
CA ALA A 178 -16.60 -8.84 -3.11
C ALA A 178 -15.51 -9.72 -2.48
N ILE A 179 -14.28 -9.67 -3.00
CA ILE A 179 -13.16 -10.44 -2.44
C ILE A 179 -12.69 -9.83 -1.11
N GLU A 180 -12.73 -8.50 -0.96
CA GLU A 180 -12.46 -7.79 0.29
C GLU A 180 -13.44 -8.22 1.40
N ASP A 181 -14.74 -8.29 1.09
CA ASP A 181 -15.76 -8.79 2.03
C ASP A 181 -15.52 -10.26 2.42
N LEU A 182 -15.22 -11.13 1.45
CA LEU A 182 -14.86 -12.53 1.72
C LEU A 182 -13.62 -12.66 2.60
N MET A 183 -12.59 -11.84 2.34
CA MET A 183 -11.37 -11.80 3.17
C MET A 183 -11.67 -11.28 4.57
N GLY A 184 -12.56 -10.29 4.71
CA GLY A 184 -13.02 -9.78 6.01
C GLY A 184 -13.74 -10.83 6.84
N ARG A 185 -14.69 -11.57 6.24
CA ARG A 185 -15.37 -12.69 6.91
C ARG A 185 -14.39 -13.77 7.33
N PHE A 186 -13.48 -14.15 6.44
CA PHE A 186 -12.44 -15.13 6.75
C PHE A 186 -11.55 -14.66 7.91
N SER A 187 -11.17 -13.37 7.94
CA SER A 187 -10.42 -12.76 9.03
C SER A 187 -11.15 -12.90 10.37
N SER A 188 -12.47 -12.67 10.41
CA SER A 188 -13.31 -12.90 11.58
C SER A 188 -13.34 -14.38 11.99
N ASP A 189 -13.55 -15.29 11.04
CA ASP A 189 -13.68 -16.73 11.30
C ASP A 189 -12.41 -17.34 11.92
N VAL A 190 -11.22 -16.89 11.47
CA VAL A 190 -9.94 -17.38 12.00
C VAL A 190 -9.43 -16.58 13.22
N GLY A 191 -10.10 -15.48 13.56
CA GLY A 191 -9.72 -14.59 14.65
C GLY A 191 -8.37 -13.88 14.45
N ILE A 192 -8.00 -13.59 13.21
CA ILE A 192 -6.78 -12.84 12.85
C ILE A 192 -7.23 -11.51 12.23
N PRO A 193 -6.97 -10.34 12.84
CA PRO A 193 -7.43 -9.05 12.32
C PRO A 193 -6.98 -8.80 10.88
N MET A 194 -7.78 -8.11 10.07
CA MET A 194 -7.47 -7.81 8.66
C MET A 194 -6.03 -7.27 8.43
N PRO A 195 -5.55 -6.24 9.15
CA PRO A 195 -4.19 -5.72 8.92
C PRO A 195 -3.11 -6.75 9.27
N ALA A 196 -3.37 -7.65 10.22
CA ALA A 196 -2.48 -8.74 10.58
C ALA A 196 -2.50 -9.85 9.53
N LEU A 197 -3.70 -10.18 9.01
CA LEU A 197 -3.87 -11.17 7.96
C LEU A 197 -3.13 -10.76 6.68
N ASP A 198 -3.22 -9.50 6.26
CA ASP A 198 -2.45 -8.98 5.13
C ASP A 198 -0.95 -9.22 5.31
N LEU A 199 -0.37 -8.75 6.42
CA LEU A 199 1.06 -8.90 6.71
C LEU A 199 1.49 -10.37 6.82
N LEU A 200 0.65 -11.22 7.39
CA LEU A 200 0.88 -12.65 7.54
C LEU A 200 0.92 -13.36 6.18
N LEU A 201 -0.06 -13.10 5.32
CA LEU A 201 -0.12 -13.68 3.98
C LEU A 201 1.03 -13.18 3.10
N TRP A 202 1.44 -11.92 3.25
CA TRP A 202 2.62 -11.40 2.59
C TRP A 202 3.90 -12.06 3.10
N TYR A 203 4.04 -12.25 4.42
CA TYR A 203 5.16 -12.96 5.02
C TYR A 203 5.29 -14.39 4.50
N ARG A 204 4.18 -15.11 4.30
CA ARG A 204 4.21 -16.47 3.73
C ARG A 204 4.86 -16.53 2.34
N GLU A 205 4.83 -15.43 1.60
CA GLU A 205 5.33 -15.37 0.23
C GLU A 205 6.77 -14.84 0.15
N THR A 206 7.18 -14.01 1.12
CA THR A 206 8.50 -13.34 1.06
C THR A 206 9.44 -13.66 2.22
N GLY A 207 8.92 -14.18 3.33
CA GLY A 207 9.69 -14.46 4.55
C GLY A 207 10.01 -13.22 5.39
N TRP A 208 9.42 -12.06 5.10
CA TRP A 208 9.61 -10.85 5.91
C TRP A 208 8.35 -10.00 6.06
N ILE A 209 8.24 -9.32 7.20
CA ILE A 209 7.22 -8.30 7.46
C ILE A 209 7.77 -6.97 6.97
N PHE A 210 7.06 -6.33 6.04
CA PHE A 210 7.43 -5.04 5.49
C PHE A 210 6.26 -4.05 5.61
N LYS A 211 5.86 -3.42 4.52
CA LYS A 211 4.83 -2.39 4.49
C LYS A 211 4.06 -2.49 3.20
#